data_AF-A0A7J8DEG2-F1
#
_entry.id   AF-A0A7J8DEG2-F1
#
_cell.length_a   1.000
_cell.length_b   1.000
_cell.length_c   1.000
_cell.angle_alpha   90.00
_cell.angle_beta   90.00
_cell.angle_gamma   90.00
#
_symmetry.space_group_name_H-M   'P 1'
#
loop_
_entity.id
_entity.type
_entity.pdbx_description
1 polymer ?
#
loop_
_entity_poly.entity_id
_entity_poly.type
_entity_poly.pdbx_seq_one_letter_code
_entity_poly.pdbx_strand_id
1 'polypeptide(L)'
;MPRMMPIGCVQMHLPNLQRVARKLGIDCVQAITGFDFHNGYSHPVTDGYIVCEEYKDVLLTAWENEQALIEKKEKEKREKRALGNWKLLVKGLLIRERLKLRYGAKVSVGPL
;
A
#
# COMPACT_ATOMS: atom_id res chain seq x y z
N MET A 1 -27.12 5.03 14.17
CA MET A 1 -27.91 3.80 13.92
C MET A 1 -27.54 2.71 14.93
N PRO A 2 -28.03 2.74 16.19
CA PRO A 2 -27.65 1.74 17.20
C PRO A 2 -28.52 0.46 17.22
N ARG A 3 -29.67 0.43 16.53
CA ARG A 3 -30.69 -0.63 16.72
C ARG A 3 -30.43 -1.95 15.99
N MET A 4 -29.54 -1.98 15.00
CA MET A 4 -29.25 -3.18 14.19
C MET A 4 -27.94 -3.87 14.58
N MET A 5 -27.21 -3.35 15.56
CA MET A 5 -25.96 -3.93 16.02
C MET A 5 -26.27 -5.06 17.02
N PRO A 6 -25.72 -6.27 16.82
CA PRO A 6 -25.86 -7.34 17.80
C PRO A 6 -25.31 -6.91 19.17
N ILE A 7 -25.93 -7.43 20.23
CA ILE A 7 -25.47 -7.18 21.60
C ILE A 7 -24.06 -7.75 21.76
N GLY A 8 -23.16 -7.00 22.38
CA GLY A 8 -21.76 -7.40 22.56
C GLY A 8 -20.88 -7.27 21.31
N CYS A 9 -21.37 -6.58 20.27
CA CYS A 9 -20.58 -6.26 19.08
C CYS A 9 -20.33 -4.76 18.96
N VAL A 10 -19.25 -4.41 18.25
CA VAL A 10 -18.86 -3.03 17.94
C VAL A 10 -18.53 -2.90 16.45
N GLN A 11 -18.82 -1.72 15.89
CA GLN A 11 -18.44 -1.38 14.52
C GLN A 11 -17.09 -0.66 14.50
N MET A 12 -16.15 -1.16 13.69
CA MET A 12 -14.80 -0.61 13.51
C MET A 12 -14.59 -0.14 12.06
N HIS A 13 -14.06 1.08 11.89
CA HIS A 13 -13.81 1.68 10.59
C HIS A 13 -12.31 1.67 10.26
N LEU A 14 -11.75 0.46 10.19
CA LEU A 14 -10.34 0.25 9.86
C LEU A 14 -10.20 -0.43 8.49
N PRO A 15 -9.38 0.10 7.56
CA PRO A 15 -9.23 -0.48 6.23
C PRO A 15 -8.57 -1.86 6.33
N ASN A 16 -9.05 -2.82 5.55
CA ASN A 16 -8.53 -4.19 5.49
C ASN A 16 -8.54 -4.98 6.82
N LEU A 17 -9.38 -4.58 7.79
CA LEU A 17 -9.45 -5.24 9.11
C LEU A 17 -9.79 -6.74 9.01
N GLN A 18 -10.65 -7.13 8.07
CA GLN A 18 -11.00 -8.54 7.83
C GLN A 18 -9.78 -9.42 7.55
N ARG A 19 -8.74 -8.89 6.91
CA ARG A 19 -7.50 -9.65 6.67
C ARG A 19 -6.74 -9.89 7.97
N VAL A 20 -6.68 -8.89 8.85
CA VAL A 20 -6.04 -8.98 10.16
C VAL A 20 -6.79 -9.99 11.02
N ALA A 21 -8.11 -9.87 11.11
CA ALA A 21 -8.97 -10.76 11.89
C ALA A 21 -8.85 -12.22 11.44
N ARG A 22 -8.82 -12.47 10.13
CA ARG A 22 -8.62 -13.82 9.56
C ARG A 22 -7.30 -14.46 9.99
N LYS A 23 -6.22 -13.69 10.13
CA LYS A 23 -4.92 -14.23 10.60
C LYS A 23 -4.96 -14.65 12.06
N LEU A 24 -5.80 -14.00 12.86
CA LEU A 24 -5.97 -14.27 14.28
C LEU A 24 -7.08 -15.28 14.56
N GLY A 25 -7.83 -15.71 13.53
CA GLY A 25 -8.98 -16.60 13.70
C GLY A 25 -10.16 -15.94 14.44
N ILE A 26 -10.26 -14.61 14.37
CA ILE A 26 -11.30 -13.81 15.03
C ILE A 26 -12.42 -13.52 14.04
N ASP A 27 -13.67 -13.66 14.49
CA ASP A 27 -14.85 -13.35 13.70
C ASP A 27 -14.95 -11.84 13.40
N CYS A 28 -15.07 -11.53 12.12
CA CYS A 28 -15.12 -10.16 11.60
C CYS A 28 -15.92 -10.14 10.30
N VAL A 29 -17.00 -9.36 10.29
CA VAL A 29 -17.96 -9.29 9.17
C VAL A 29 -18.07 -7.85 8.69
N GLN A 30 -18.22 -7.63 7.38
CA GLN A 30 -18.45 -6.30 6.82
C GLN A 30 -19.83 -5.78 7.24
N ALA A 31 -19.90 -4.51 7.68
CA ALA A 31 -21.16 -3.88 8.01
C ALA A 31 -21.85 -3.41 6.73
N ILE A 32 -22.93 -4.06 6.33
CA ILE A 32 -23.77 -3.62 5.21
C ILE A 32 -24.70 -2.53 5.73
N THR A 33 -24.52 -1.30 5.24
CA THR A 33 -25.30 -0.13 5.68
C THR A 33 -26.36 0.31 4.67
N GLY A 34 -26.32 -0.25 3.47
CA GLY A 34 -27.32 0.02 2.44
C GLY A 34 -27.08 -0.76 1.16
N PHE A 35 -27.78 -0.35 0.11
CA PHE A 35 -27.64 -0.90 -1.24
C PHE A 35 -27.56 0.27 -2.22
N ASP A 36 -26.60 0.17 -3.14
CA ASP A 36 -26.46 1.06 -4.28
C ASP A 36 -27.05 0.38 -5.52
N PHE A 37 -27.67 1.17 -6.40
CA PHE A 37 -28.35 0.68 -7.59
C PHE A 37 -27.73 1.32 -8.82
N HIS A 38 -26.86 0.58 -9.50
CA HIS A 38 -26.21 1.04 -10.72
C HIS A 38 -26.09 -0.11 -11.73
N ASN A 39 -26.03 0.23 -13.03
CA ASN A 39 -25.94 -0.75 -14.13
C ASN A 39 -27.05 -1.81 -14.12
N GLY A 40 -28.24 -1.47 -13.60
CA GLY A 40 -29.38 -2.40 -13.55
C GLY A 40 -29.30 -3.48 -12.47
N TYR A 41 -28.29 -3.43 -11.58
CA TYR A 41 -28.14 -4.36 -10.46
C TYR A 41 -28.08 -3.63 -9.11
N SER A 42 -28.35 -4.36 -8.04
CA SER A 42 -28.24 -3.89 -6.65
C SER A 42 -26.95 -4.42 -6.02
N HIS A 43 -26.15 -3.53 -5.44
CA HIS A 43 -24.87 -3.84 -4.82
C HIS A 43 -24.89 -3.43 -3.34
N PRO A 44 -24.43 -4.28 -2.40
CA PRO A 44 -24.38 -3.90 -0.99
C PRO A 44 -23.32 -2.82 -0.77
N VAL A 45 -23.69 -1.78 -0.04
CA VAL A 45 -22.78 -0.75 0.45
C VAL A 45 -22.24 -1.17 1.80
N THR A 46 -20.91 -1.22 1.90
CA THR A 46 -20.21 -1.64 3.12
C THR A 46 -19.59 -0.43 3.81
N ASP A 47 -19.80 -0.31 5.12
CA ASP A 47 -19.21 0.74 5.95
C ASP A 47 -18.61 0.11 7.23
N GLY A 48 -17.29 -0.06 7.23
CA GLY A 48 -16.58 -0.69 8.33
C GLY A 48 -16.90 -2.17 8.54
N TYR A 49 -16.58 -2.66 9.74
CA TYR A 49 -16.66 -4.07 10.12
C TYR A 49 -17.31 -4.22 11.49
N ILE A 50 -18.12 -5.25 11.67
CA ILE A 50 -18.70 -5.65 12.95
C ILE A 50 -17.83 -6.77 13.54
N VAL A 51 -17.44 -6.60 14.81
CA VAL A 51 -16.63 -7.54 15.58
C VAL A 51 -17.18 -7.67 16.99
N CYS A 52 -16.91 -8.77 17.69
CA CYS A 52 -17.23 -8.88 19.11
C CYS A 52 -16.40 -7.88 19.93
N GLU A 53 -17.01 -7.26 20.92
CA GLU A 53 -16.41 -6.19 21.73
C GLU A 53 -15.13 -6.64 22.44
N GLU A 54 -15.08 -7.89 22.91
CA GLU A 54 -13.92 -8.50 23.58
C GLU A 54 -12.64 -8.56 22.72
N TYR A 55 -12.79 -8.58 21.39
CA TYR A 55 -11.66 -8.64 20.46
C TYR A 55 -11.26 -7.29 19.89
N LYS A 56 -11.99 -6.21 20.23
CA LYS A 56 -11.76 -4.88 19.67
C LYS A 56 -10.31 -4.42 19.83
N ASP A 57 -9.78 -4.50 21.04
CA ASP A 57 -8.44 -3.99 21.36
C ASP A 57 -7.35 -4.88 20.72
N VAL A 58 -7.53 -6.20 20.75
CA VAL A 58 -6.64 -7.17 20.09
C VAL A 58 -6.56 -6.89 18.59
N LEU A 59 -7.70 -6.68 17.94
CA LEU A 59 -7.78 -6.37 16.51
C LEU A 59 -7.17 -5.01 16.19
N LEU A 60 -7.39 -3.99 17.02
CA LEU A 60 -6.81 -2.67 16.85
C LEU A 60 -5.28 -2.74 16.90
N THR A 61 -4.71 -3.33 17.95
CA THR A 61 -3.26 -3.48 18.09
C THR A 61 -2.65 -4.32 16.97
N ALA A 62 -3.31 -5.41 16.57
CA ALA A 62 -2.84 -6.23 15.45
C ALA A 62 -2.87 -5.46 14.12
N TRP A 63 -3.89 -4.64 13.91
CA TRP A 63 -4.02 -3.80 12.73
C TRP A 63 -2.92 -2.73 12.68
N GLU A 64 -2.66 -2.04 13.80
CA GLU A 64 -1.59 -1.03 13.91
C GLU A 64 -0.21 -1.64 13.58
N ASN A 65 0.08 -2.81 14.15
CA ASN A 65 1.31 -3.54 13.85
C ASN A 65 1.41 -3.91 12.36
N GLU A 66 0.32 -4.34 11.75
CA GLU A 66 0.30 -4.66 10.32
C GLU A 66 0.50 -3.41 9.44
N GLN A 67 -0.09 -2.26 9.80
CA GLN A 67 0.16 -1.00 9.09
C GLN A 67 1.62 -0.58 9.19
N ALA A 68 2.23 -0.65 10.38
CA ALA A 68 3.64 -0.31 10.58
C ALA A 68 4.57 -1.20 9.72
N LEU A 69 4.26 -2.49 9.60
CA LEU A 69 5.01 -3.41 8.73
C LEU A 69 4.85 -3.08 7.24
N ILE A 70 3.64 -2.70 6.80
CA ILE A 70 3.38 -2.28 5.42
C ILE A 70 4.16 -1.01 5.10
N GLU A 71 4.11 -0.02 5.98
CA GLU A 71 4.82 1.25 5.82
C GLU A 71 6.33 1.03 5.74
N LYS A 72 6.89 0.22 6.65
CA LYS A 72 8.31 -0.13 6.63
C LYS A 72 8.71 -0.80 5.31
N LYS A 73 7.93 -1.76 4.82
CA LYS A 73 8.19 -2.44 3.54
C LYS A 73 8.12 -1.49 2.34
N GLU A 74 7.15 -0.59 2.30
CA GLU A 74 7.04 0.39 1.22
C GLU A 74 8.16 1.43 1.27
N LYS A 75 8.62 1.82 2.46
CA LYS A 75 9.81 2.66 2.64
C LYS A 75 11.07 1.97 2.10
N GLU A 76 11.33 0.73 2.50
CA GLU A 76 12.48 -0.05 2.01
C GLU A 76 12.44 -0.22 0.48
N LYS A 77 11.26 -0.46 -0.10
CA LYS A 77 11.06 -0.56 -1.54
C LYS A 77 11.35 0.76 -2.25
N ARG A 78 10.95 1.88 -1.67
CA ARG A 78 11.23 3.23 -2.20
C ARG A 78 12.73 3.52 -2.16
N GLU A 79 13.41 3.22 -1.07
CA GLU A 79 14.85 3.39 -0.90
C GLU A 79 15.63 2.53 -1.90
N LYS A 80 15.27 1.24 -2.05
CA LYS A 80 15.89 0.35 -3.03
C LYS A 80 15.74 0.86 -4.46
N ARG A 81 14.58 1.41 -4.83
CA ARG A 81 14.35 2.02 -6.14
C ARG A 81 15.22 3.26 -6.33
N ALA A 82 15.29 4.14 -5.34
CA ALA A 82 16.12 5.33 -5.40
C ALA A 82 17.60 4.95 -5.60
N LEU A 83 18.13 4.04 -4.79
CA LEU A 83 19.51 3.55 -4.92
C LEU A 83 19.78 2.90 -6.28
N GLY A 84 18.84 2.11 -6.80
CA GLY A 84 18.92 1.53 -8.14
C GLY A 84 19.03 2.60 -9.22
N ASN A 85 18.20 3.65 -9.15
CA ASN A 85 18.22 4.76 -10.10
C ASN A 85 19.53 5.57 -10.01
N TRP A 86 20.01 5.84 -8.79
CA TRP A 86 21.31 6.49 -8.58
C TRP A 86 22.46 5.70 -9.19
N LYS A 87 22.47 4.38 -9.00
CA LYS A 87 23.47 3.49 -9.60
C LYS A 87 23.44 3.54 -11.13
N LEU A 88 22.25 3.57 -11.73
CA LEU A 88 22.09 3.70 -13.19
C LEU A 88 22.62 5.06 -13.69
N LEU A 89 22.30 6.15 -13.00
CA LEU A 89 22.76 7.50 -13.36
C LEU A 89 24.29 7.60 -13.31
N VAL A 90 24.91 7.16 -12.21
CA VAL A 90 26.37 7.18 -12.05
C VAL A 90 27.04 6.33 -13.12
N LYS A 91 26.55 5.12 -13.40
CA LYS A 91 27.07 4.29 -14.49
C LYS A 91 26.95 4.99 -15.85
N GLY A 92 25.82 5.64 -16.13
CA GLY A 92 25.62 6.41 -17.36
C GLY A 92 26.63 7.55 -17.51
N LEU A 93 26.90 8.30 -16.42
CA LEU A 93 27.90 9.36 -16.41
C LEU A 93 29.32 8.81 -16.68
N LEU A 94 29.71 7.73 -16.00
CA LEU A 94 31.02 7.09 -16.19
C LEU A 94 31.20 6.58 -17.63
N ILE A 95 30.18 5.94 -18.21
CA ILE A 95 30.21 5.49 -19.61
C ILE A 95 30.35 6.68 -20.55
N ARG A 96 29.58 7.76 -20.34
CA ARG A 96 29.66 8.97 -21.16
C ARG A 96 31.05 9.60 -21.11
N GLU A 97 31.65 9.68 -19.93
CA GLU A 97 33.01 10.20 -19.75
C GLU A 97 34.05 9.31 -20.44
N ARG A 98 33.96 7.98 -20.27
CA ARG A 98 34.83 7.01 -20.96
C ARG A 98 34.75 7.13 -22.48
N LEU A 99 33.55 7.31 -23.03
CA LEU A 99 33.35 7.50 -24.47
C LEU A 99 33.97 8.81 -24.96
N LYS A 100 33.78 9.91 -24.20
CA LYS A 100 34.43 11.20 -24.51
C LYS A 100 35.96 11.09 -24.52
N LEU A 101 36.56 10.38 -23.57
CA LEU A 101 38.03 10.20 -23.54
C LEU A 101 38.54 9.37 -24.72
N ARG A 102 37.79 8.34 -25.13
CA ARG A 102 38.21 7.45 -26.23
C ARG A 102 37.96 8.01 -27.62
N TYR A 103 36.89 8.78 -27.80
CA TYR A 103 36.40 9.19 -29.12
C TYR A 103 36.18 10.71 -29.27
N GLY A 104 36.35 11.50 -28.20
CA GLY A 104 36.06 12.95 -28.20
C GLY A 104 37.07 13.81 -28.96
N ALA A 105 38.21 13.25 -29.36
CA ALA A 105 39.17 13.92 -30.25
C ALA A 105 39.15 13.26 -31.63
N LYS A 106 38.24 13.73 -32.50
CA LYS A 106 38.31 13.70 -33.97
C LYS A 106 37.12 14.47 -34.57
N VAL A 107 37.12 15.79 -34.37
CA VAL A 107 36.57 16.73 -35.35
C VAL A 107 37.75 17.59 -35.78
N SER A 108 38.61 17.02 -36.61
CA SER A 108 39.63 17.78 -37.32
C SER A 108 38.90 18.65 -38.33
N VAL A 109 38.94 19.95 -38.05
CA VAL A 109 38.68 21.04 -38.99
C VAL A 109 39.45 20.75 -40.29
N GLY A 110 38.72 20.52 -41.38
CA GLY A 110 39.31 20.50 -42.73
C GLY A 110 39.56 21.94 -43.17
N PRO A 111 40.70 22.24 -43.83
CA PRO A 111 41.06 23.61 -44.18
C PRO A 111 40.18 24.17 -45.31
N LEU A 112 40.09 25.51 -45.29
CA LEU A 112 39.42 26.40 -46.24
C LEU A 112 39.67 26.08 -47.70
#